data_AF-A0A2M7CHY3-F1
#
_entry.id   AF-A0A2M7CHY3-F1
#
_cell.length_a   1.000
_cell.length_b   1.000
_cell.length_c   1.000
_cell.angle_alpha   90.00
_cell.angle_beta   90.00
_cell.angle_gamma   90.00
#
_symmetry.space_group_name_H-M   'P 1'
#
loop_
_entity.id
_entity.type
_entity.pdbx_description
1 polymer ?
#
loop_
_entity_poly.entity_id
_entity_poly.type
_entity_poly.pdbx_seq_one_letter_code
_entity_poly.pdbx_strand_id
1 'polypeptide(L)'
;MRIEIDQSNKIEKTSRLTAIAYSNGVDKSIIITSKEKKLLQKHFRAIGKNKLFVILTFSTLIYLLIKDIINKNMEIYIDREYPGYDSFIKQRLVEISNHKLDRSQIHITQIGKKSRAHKKAHRSMTTRYSDKQVGAKDIIGFIKH
;
A
#
# COMPACT_ATOMS: atom_id res chain seq x y z
N MET A 1 1.51 3.03 19.27
CA MET A 1 2.42 2.25 18.39
C MET A 1 2.68 3.05 17.13
N ARG A 2 3.93 3.38 16.81
CA ARG A 2 4.27 4.09 15.57
C ARG A 2 4.73 3.08 14.51
N ILE A 3 4.18 3.16 13.30
CA ILE A 3 4.65 2.40 12.15
C ILE A 3 5.03 3.33 11.01
N GLU A 4 6.06 2.94 10.27
CA GLU A 4 6.48 3.62 9.04
C GLU A 4 6.24 2.68 7.86
N ILE A 5 5.62 3.17 6.79
CA ILE A 5 5.27 2.41 5.59
C ILE A 5 6.00 3.00 4.40
N ASP A 6 6.68 2.13 3.64
CA ASP A 6 7.41 2.51 2.43
C ASP A 6 7.11 1.51 1.30
N GLN A 7 7.35 1.94 0.06
CA GLN A 7 7.14 1.19 -1.16
C GLN A 7 8.46 1.03 -1.92
N SER A 8 8.62 -0.11 -2.58
CA SER A 8 9.67 -0.33 -3.57
C SER A 8 9.05 -0.67 -4.93
N ASN A 9 9.52 0.04 -5.97
CA ASN A 9 8.92 0.15 -7.30
C ASN A 9 7.47 0.65 -7.32
N LYS A 10 7.23 1.74 -8.05
CA LYS A 10 5.88 2.29 -8.21
C LYS A 10 4.90 1.33 -8.89
N ILE A 11 3.62 1.45 -8.55
CA ILE A 11 2.57 0.55 -9.02
C ILE A 11 2.38 0.66 -10.54
N GLU A 12 2.43 1.85 -11.10
CA GLU A 12 2.30 2.11 -12.54
C GLU A 12 3.40 1.46 -13.39
N LYS A 13 4.54 1.08 -12.79
CA LYS A 13 5.57 0.26 -13.44
C LYS A 13 5.11 -1.20 -13.51
N THR A 14 4.11 -1.49 -14.35
CA THR A 14 3.44 -2.80 -14.46
C THR A 14 4.35 -3.91 -14.97
N SER A 15 5.55 -3.61 -15.45
CA SER A 15 6.59 -4.58 -15.83
C SER A 15 7.43 -5.10 -14.66
N ARG A 16 7.35 -4.45 -13.49
CA ARG A 16 8.10 -4.83 -12.28
C ARG A 16 7.14 -5.20 -11.16
N LEU A 17 7.57 -6.05 -10.23
CA LEU A 17 6.83 -6.24 -8.98
C LEU A 17 6.93 -4.98 -8.11
N THR A 18 5.95 -4.77 -7.26
CA THR A 18 5.94 -3.72 -6.23
C THR A 18 5.90 -4.37 -4.86
N ALA A 19 6.71 -3.89 -3.93
CA ALA A 19 6.68 -4.30 -2.53
C ALA A 19 6.19 -3.12 -1.67
N ILE A 20 5.37 -3.39 -0.66
CA ILE A 20 5.03 -2.44 0.39
C ILE A 20 5.39 -3.09 1.72
N ALA A 21 6.09 -2.36 2.59
CA ALA A 21 6.49 -2.85 3.89
C ALA A 21 6.23 -1.81 4.98
N TYR A 22 6.04 -2.29 6.21
CA TYR A 22 6.15 -1.43 7.38
C TYR A 22 7.28 -1.87 8.30
N SER A 23 7.77 -0.94 9.12
CA SER A 23 8.62 -1.22 10.26
C SER A 23 8.14 -0.48 11.50
N ASN A 24 8.13 -1.18 12.64
CA ASN A 24 7.84 -0.63 13.97
C ASN A 24 8.75 -1.25 15.06
N GLY A 25 9.92 -1.76 14.64
CA GLY A 25 10.74 -2.69 15.43
C GLY A 25 10.62 -4.13 14.93
N VAL A 26 9.45 -4.50 14.39
CA VAL A 26 9.18 -5.71 13.59
C VAL A 26 8.91 -5.31 12.13
N ASP A 27 9.23 -6.17 11.18
CA ASP A 27 9.16 -5.86 9.74
C ASP A 27 8.25 -6.83 8.98
N LYS A 28 7.11 -6.36 8.48
CA LYS A 28 6.20 -7.11 7.58
C LYS A 28 6.19 -6.47 6.19
N SER A 29 6.03 -7.29 5.16
CA SER A 29 6.03 -6.89 3.77
C SER A 29 5.02 -7.68 2.95
N ILE A 30 4.42 -7.01 1.98
CA ILE A 30 3.59 -7.62 0.95
C ILE A 30 4.13 -7.28 -0.44
N ILE A 31 3.89 -8.17 -1.41
CA ILE A 31 4.26 -7.92 -2.81
C ILE A 31 3.05 -8.08 -3.72
N ILE A 32 3.04 -7.30 -4.80
CA ILE A 32 2.18 -7.51 -5.96
C ILE A 32 3.04 -7.69 -7.21
N THR A 33 2.78 -8.75 -7.95
CA THR A 33 3.61 -9.10 -9.12
C THR A 33 3.24 -8.26 -10.34
N SER A 34 4.14 -8.23 -11.34
CA SER A 34 3.84 -7.62 -12.65
C SER A 34 2.56 -8.20 -13.28
N LYS A 35 2.34 -9.53 -13.15
CA LYS A 35 1.17 -10.20 -13.71
C LYS A 35 -0.13 -9.66 -13.10
N GLU A 36 -0.18 -9.60 -11.76
CA GLU A 36 -1.35 -9.11 -11.03
C GLU A 36 -1.62 -7.62 -11.30
N LYS A 37 -0.57 -6.80 -11.40
CA LYS A 37 -0.72 -5.37 -11.75
C LYS A 37 -1.30 -5.17 -13.16
N LYS A 38 -0.92 -5.99 -14.14
CA LYS A 38 -1.49 -5.93 -15.50
C LYS A 38 -2.97 -6.35 -15.50
N LEU A 39 -3.33 -7.38 -14.73
CA LEU A 39 -4.72 -7.80 -14.58
C LEU A 39 -5.58 -6.69 -13.95
N LEU A 40 -5.09 -6.05 -12.89
CA LEU A 40 -5.77 -4.90 -12.28
C LEU A 40 -5.91 -3.75 -13.27
N GLN A 41 -4.84 -3.37 -13.97
CA GLN A 41 -4.90 -2.29 -14.93
C GLN A 41 -5.94 -2.57 -16.04
N LYS A 42 -6.02 -3.82 -16.53
CA LYS A 42 -7.06 -4.24 -17.48
C LYS A 42 -8.46 -4.11 -16.88
N HIS A 43 -8.66 -4.55 -15.64
CA HIS A 43 -9.95 -4.42 -14.94
C HIS A 43 -10.36 -2.95 -14.79
N PHE A 44 -9.47 -2.09 -14.29
CA PHE A 44 -9.73 -0.65 -14.14
C PHE A 44 -10.05 0.04 -15.47
N ARG A 45 -9.44 -0.39 -16.58
CA ARG A 45 -9.78 0.10 -17.92
C ARG A 45 -11.17 -0.35 -18.34
N ALA A 46 -11.53 -1.61 -18.11
CA ALA A 46 -12.84 -2.16 -18.47
C ALA A 46 -13.99 -1.45 -17.77
N ILE A 47 -13.79 -1.00 -16.53
CA ILE A 47 -14.80 -0.26 -15.76
C ILE A 47 -14.70 1.28 -15.90
N GLY A 48 -13.87 1.79 -16.82
CA GLY A 48 -13.72 3.23 -17.05
C GLY A 48 -12.99 4.01 -15.94
N LYS A 49 -12.40 3.34 -14.93
CA LYS A 49 -11.72 3.96 -13.77
C LYS A 49 -10.19 3.89 -13.87
N ASN A 50 -9.62 3.95 -15.08
CA ASN A 50 -8.18 3.83 -15.35
C ASN A 50 -7.29 4.75 -14.50
N LYS A 51 -7.71 6.01 -14.27
CA LYS A 51 -6.97 6.99 -13.46
C LYS A 51 -6.87 6.60 -11.98
N LEU A 52 -7.79 5.78 -11.47
CA LEU A 52 -7.82 5.36 -10.07
C LEU A 52 -7.00 4.10 -9.79
N PHE A 53 -6.54 3.39 -10.83
CA PHE A 53 -5.78 2.14 -10.70
C PHE A 53 -4.65 2.25 -9.68
N VAL A 54 -3.78 3.24 -9.82
CA VAL A 54 -2.57 3.39 -9.00
C VAL A 54 -2.93 3.66 -7.54
N ILE A 55 -3.76 4.67 -7.30
CA ILE A 55 -4.02 5.17 -5.94
C ILE A 55 -4.91 4.21 -5.14
N LEU A 56 -5.91 3.59 -5.78
CA LEU A 56 -6.72 2.56 -5.12
C LEU A 56 -5.92 1.30 -4.85
N THR A 57 -5.06 0.87 -5.78
CA THR A 57 -4.16 -0.27 -5.53
C THR A 57 -3.22 0.03 -4.37
N PHE A 58 -2.61 1.22 -4.33
CA PHE A 58 -1.72 1.63 -3.24
C PHE A 58 -2.42 1.60 -1.89
N SER A 59 -3.57 2.27 -1.78
CA SER A 59 -4.34 2.36 -0.54
C SER A 59 -4.78 0.98 -0.04
N THR A 60 -5.25 0.11 -0.95
CA THR A 60 -5.68 -1.25 -0.60
C THR A 60 -4.50 -2.12 -0.16
N LEU A 61 -3.34 -2.01 -0.81
CA LEU A 61 -2.14 -2.73 -0.38
C LEU A 61 -1.70 -2.31 1.03
N ILE A 62 -1.69 -1.01 1.32
CA ILE A 62 -1.39 -0.52 2.68
C ILE A 62 -2.34 -1.14 3.70
N TYR A 63 -3.65 -1.10 3.44
CA TYR A 63 -4.63 -1.72 4.35
C TYR A 63 -4.40 -3.22 4.53
N LEU A 64 -4.20 -3.98 3.44
CA LEU A 64 -3.94 -5.41 3.51
C LEU A 64 -2.68 -5.75 4.31
N LEU A 65 -1.68 -4.87 4.29
CA LEU A 65 -0.46 -5.01 5.07
C LEU A 65 -0.72 -4.86 6.58
N ILE A 66 -1.55 -3.87 6.97
CA ILE A 66 -1.73 -3.48 8.38
C ILE A 66 -3.01 -4.00 9.04
N LYS A 67 -3.97 -4.54 8.28
CA LYS A 67 -5.33 -4.85 8.77
C LYS A 67 -5.39 -5.71 10.04
N ASP A 68 -4.40 -6.58 10.25
CA ASP A 68 -4.33 -7.51 11.38
C ASP A 68 -3.72 -6.87 12.65
N ILE A 69 -3.18 -5.64 12.55
CA ILE A 69 -2.51 -4.93 13.65
C ILE A 69 -3.16 -3.58 13.98
N ILE A 70 -4.24 -3.19 13.28
CA ILE A 70 -4.94 -1.92 13.50
C ILE A 70 -5.44 -1.84 14.94
N ASN A 71 -5.13 -0.73 15.62
CA ASN A 71 -5.61 -0.43 16.96
C ASN A 71 -5.75 1.09 17.18
N LYS A 72 -6.47 1.49 18.23
CA LYS A 72 -6.79 2.90 18.53
C LYS A 72 -5.58 3.78 18.87
N ASN A 73 -4.46 3.19 19.30
CA ASN A 73 -3.26 3.94 19.71
C ASN A 73 -2.16 3.89 18.64
N MET A 74 -2.52 3.52 17.41
CA MET A 74 -1.59 3.36 16.29
C MET A 74 -1.41 4.68 15.54
N GLU A 75 -0.17 5.02 15.22
CA GLU A 75 0.20 6.15 14.37
C GLU A 75 0.90 5.61 13.12
N ILE A 76 0.38 5.95 11.95
CA ILE A 76 0.80 5.41 10.65
C ILE A 76 1.46 6.52 9.86
N TYR A 77 2.75 6.37 9.59
CA TYR A 77 3.51 7.28 8.73
C TYR A 77 3.74 6.60 7.39
N ILE A 78 3.25 7.19 6.31
CA ILE A 78 3.35 6.65 4.95
C ILE A 78 4.28 7.56 4.14
N ASP A 79 5.24 6.97 3.41
CA ASP A 79 6.08 7.74 2.52
C ASP A 79 5.26 8.39 1.38
N ARG A 80 5.56 9.65 1.06
CA ARG A 80 4.84 10.41 0.03
C ARG A 80 5.26 9.98 -1.37
N GLU A 81 4.67 8.90 -1.85
CA GLU A 81 4.95 8.31 -3.16
C GLU A 81 4.16 8.94 -4.32
N TYR A 82 2.96 9.45 -4.02
CA TYR A 82 2.01 9.99 -5.00
C TYR A 82 1.51 11.39 -4.58
N PRO A 83 2.30 12.46 -4.83
CA PRO A 83 1.93 13.82 -4.49
C PRO A 83 0.57 14.23 -5.06
N GLY A 84 -0.22 14.97 -4.27
CA GLY A 84 -1.57 15.42 -4.66
C GLY A 84 -2.70 14.44 -4.29
N TYR A 85 -2.36 13.22 -3.85
CA TYR A 85 -3.34 12.21 -3.44
C TYR A 85 -3.41 11.98 -1.93
N ASP A 86 -2.67 12.75 -1.14
CA ASP A 86 -2.56 12.55 0.31
C ASP A 86 -3.93 12.46 1.00
N SER A 87 -4.80 13.44 0.74
CA SER A 87 -6.17 13.48 1.28
C SER A 87 -7.01 12.27 0.87
N PHE A 88 -6.88 11.85 -0.38
CA PHE A 88 -7.59 10.70 -0.94
C PHE A 88 -7.12 9.39 -0.31
N ILE A 89 -5.80 9.19 -0.18
CA ILE A 89 -5.23 7.99 0.42
C ILE A 89 -5.69 7.86 1.87
N LYS A 90 -5.63 8.94 2.66
CA LYS A 90 -6.11 8.95 4.05
C LYS A 90 -7.59 8.59 4.12
N GLN A 91 -8.43 9.27 3.34
CA GLN A 91 -9.87 9.02 3.30
C GLN A 91 -10.17 7.56 2.94
N ARG A 92 -9.47 7.06 1.92
CA ARG A 92 -9.67 5.71 1.43
C ARG A 92 -9.31 4.65 2.46
N LEU A 93 -8.22 4.84 3.20
CA LEU A 93 -7.79 3.95 4.29
C LEU A 93 -8.82 3.89 5.41
N VAL A 94 -9.38 5.03 5.81
CA VAL A 94 -10.47 5.10 6.81
C VAL A 94 -11.67 4.27 6.33
N GLU A 95 -12.12 4.48 5.09
CA GLU A 95 -13.27 3.76 4.51
C GLU A 95 -13.06 2.24 4.46
N ILE A 96 -11.94 1.77 3.89
CA ILE A 96 -11.70 0.32 3.73
C ILE A 96 -11.40 -0.38 5.05
N SER A 97 -10.98 0.36 6.07
CA SER A 97 -10.83 -0.15 7.43
C SER A 97 -12.16 -0.26 8.19
N ASN A 98 -13.28 0.16 7.57
CA ASN A 98 -14.58 0.32 8.24
C ASN A 98 -14.48 1.20 9.49
N HIS A 99 -13.82 2.36 9.35
CA HIS A 99 -13.60 3.35 10.42
C HIS A 99 -12.84 2.82 11.65
N LYS A 100 -12.12 1.69 11.52
CA LYS A 100 -11.16 1.24 12.55
C LYS A 100 -9.93 2.15 12.62
N LEU A 101 -9.63 2.87 11.53
CA LEU A 101 -8.64 3.92 11.48
C LEU A 101 -9.32 5.28 11.50
N ASP A 102 -8.72 6.22 12.22
CA ASP A 102 -9.02 7.63 12.15
C ASP A 102 -8.07 8.36 11.19
N ARG A 103 -8.55 9.43 10.56
CA ARG A 103 -7.74 10.24 9.65
C ARG A 103 -6.56 10.92 10.34
N SER A 104 -6.70 11.25 11.62
CA SER A 104 -5.67 11.86 12.47
C SER A 104 -4.50 10.90 12.76
N GLN A 105 -4.74 9.59 12.72
CA GLN A 105 -3.71 8.56 12.91
C GLN A 105 -2.82 8.36 11.68
N ILE A 106 -3.18 8.95 10.53
CA ILE A 106 -2.50 8.71 9.25
C ILE A 106 -1.75 9.96 8.84
N HIS A 107 -0.43 9.83 8.70
CA HIS A 107 0.50 10.89 8.35
C HIS A 107 1.18 10.54 7.03
N ILE A 108 1.11 11.43 6.04
CA ILE A 108 1.81 11.26 4.77
C ILE A 108 2.96 12.25 4.76
N THR A 109 4.18 11.71 4.76
CA THR A 109 5.41 12.47 4.96
C THR A 109 6.53 11.92 4.09
N GLN A 110 7.65 12.62 3.99
CA GLN A 110 8.85 12.07 3.35
C GLN A 110 9.61 11.20 4.35
N ILE A 111 9.54 9.88 4.15
CA ILE A 111 10.29 8.90 4.93
C ILE A 111 11.63 8.69 4.20
N GLY A 112 12.71 9.21 4.77
CA GLY A 112 14.02 9.15 4.13
C GLY A 112 14.51 7.71 3.90
N LYS A 113 15.35 7.52 2.86
CA LYS A 113 15.94 6.23 2.42
C LYS A 113 16.72 5.44 3.49
N LYS A 114 16.98 6.03 4.66
CA LYS A 114 17.65 5.38 5.78
C LYS A 114 16.67 4.66 6.73
N SER A 115 15.36 4.83 6.56
CA SER A 115 14.34 4.20 7.41
C SER A 115 14.39 2.67 7.32
N ARG A 116 13.95 2.00 8.40
CA ARG A 116 13.87 0.52 8.43
C ARG A 116 12.83 -0.01 7.45
N ALA A 117 11.72 0.71 7.29
CA ALA A 117 10.67 0.40 6.33
C ALA A 117 11.22 0.38 4.89
N HIS A 118 12.03 1.37 4.53
CA HIS A 118 12.70 1.44 3.22
C HIS A 118 13.56 0.20 2.97
N LYS A 119 14.42 -0.14 3.93
CA LYS A 119 15.31 -1.31 3.84
C LYS A 119 14.54 -2.61 3.67
N LYS A 120 13.42 -2.79 4.39
CA LYS A 120 12.57 -3.99 4.26
C LYS A 120 11.88 -4.02 2.89
N ALA A 121 11.26 -2.93 2.44
CA ALA A 121 10.62 -2.87 1.12
C ALA A 121 11.61 -3.18 0.00
N HIS A 122 12.81 -2.61 0.06
CA HIS A 122 13.89 -2.91 -0.88
C HIS A 122 14.32 -4.37 -0.82
N ARG A 123 14.58 -4.92 0.37
CA ARG A 123 14.98 -6.33 0.54
C ARG A 123 13.93 -7.29 0.02
N SER A 124 12.66 -7.13 0.40
CA SER A 124 11.56 -7.99 -0.04
C SER A 124 11.41 -7.99 -1.56
N MET A 125 11.70 -6.86 -2.21
CA MET A 125 11.78 -6.79 -3.66
C MET A 125 12.98 -7.58 -4.21
N THR A 126 14.19 -7.33 -3.70
CA THR A 126 15.42 -7.94 -4.21
C THR A 126 15.44 -9.45 -4.04
N THR A 127 14.97 -9.95 -2.90
CA THR A 127 14.94 -11.39 -2.61
C THR A 127 13.67 -12.08 -3.10
N ARG A 128 12.67 -11.30 -3.55
CA ARG A 128 11.29 -11.76 -3.83
C ARG A 128 10.62 -12.46 -2.63
N TYR A 129 11.17 -12.29 -1.43
CA TYR A 129 10.57 -12.82 -0.21
C TYR A 129 9.60 -11.79 0.36
N SER A 130 8.39 -12.23 0.66
CA SER A 130 7.37 -11.41 1.28
C SER A 130 6.59 -12.24 2.28
N ASP A 131 6.10 -11.60 3.32
CA ASP A 131 5.22 -12.23 4.31
C ASP A 131 3.86 -12.58 3.67
N LYS A 132 3.47 -11.86 2.60
CA LYS A 132 2.29 -12.19 1.79
C LYS A 132 2.39 -11.69 0.35
N GLN A 133 2.02 -12.53 -0.61
CA GLN A 133 1.76 -12.13 -1.99
C GLN A 133 0.29 -11.77 -2.18
N VAL A 134 0.01 -10.63 -2.81
CA VAL A 134 -1.35 -10.12 -3.06
C VAL A 134 -1.71 -10.28 -4.53
N GLY A 135 -2.90 -10.82 -4.78
CA GLY A 135 -3.48 -10.99 -6.11
C GLY A 135 -4.42 -9.85 -6.50
N ALA A 136 -4.76 -9.77 -7.79
CA ALA A 136 -5.72 -8.82 -8.32
C ALA A 136 -7.11 -8.96 -7.66
N LYS A 137 -7.54 -10.20 -7.39
CA LYS A 137 -8.83 -10.48 -6.74
C LYS A 137 -8.91 -9.86 -5.34
N ASP A 138 -7.82 -9.92 -4.57
CA ASP A 138 -7.75 -9.33 -3.22
C ASP A 138 -7.99 -7.82 -3.25
N ILE A 139 -7.60 -7.15 -4.33
CA ILE A 139 -7.75 -5.70 -4.49
C ILE A 139 -9.11 -5.34 -5.08
N ILE A 140 -9.59 -6.11 -6.07
CA ILE A 140 -10.88 -5.89 -6.71
C ILE A 140 -12.02 -5.93 -5.70
N GLY A 141 -11.95 -6.82 -4.70
CA GLY A 141 -12.96 -6.90 -3.63
C GLY A 141 -13.15 -5.61 -2.82
N PHE A 142 -12.19 -4.67 -2.86
CA PHE A 142 -12.32 -3.37 -2.20
C PHE A 142 -12.82 -2.28 -3.14
N ILE A 143 -12.79 -2.46 -4.47
CA ILE A 143 -13.21 -1.43 -5.42
C ILE A 143 -14.75 -1.42 -5.45
N LYS A 144 -15.37 -0.35 -4.93
CA LYS A 144 -16.82 -0.14 -5.11
C LYS A 144 -17.09 0.22 -6.58
N HIS A 145 -17.99 -0.54 -7.20
CA HIS A 145 -18.48 -0.28 -8.55
C HIS A 145 -19.29 1.01 -8.57
#